data_AF-A0A7G9P097-F1
#
_entry.id   AF-A0A7G9P097-F1
#
_cell.length_a   1.000
_cell.length_b   1.000
_cell.length_c   1.000
_cell.angle_alpha   90.00
_cell.angle_beta   90.00
_cell.angle_gamma   90.00
#
_symmetry.space_group_name_H-M   'P 1'
#
loop_
_entity.id
_entity.type
_entity.pdbx_description
1 polymer ?
#
loop_
_entity_poly.entity_id
_entity_poly.type
_entity_poly.pdbx_seq_one_letter_code
_entity_poly.pdbx_strand_id
1 'polypeptide(L)'
;MTDATESNNVLIYACSGGSNVAEAADQAARQLAEEGIGSMFCMAGVGAAIPSMLGKARKASRTLILDGCPNNCGRRIAETQNLPHIRHVRITELGIEKNKGRATQADIAKVHDAARAALAED
;
A
#
# COMPACT_ATOMS: atom_id res chain seq x y z
N MET A 1 -19.97 -20.52 -15.01
CA MET A 1 -18.80 -19.84 -15.59
C MET A 1 -19.24 -18.44 -15.93
N THR A 2 -19.18 -17.53 -14.96
CA THR A 2 -19.40 -16.10 -15.19
C THR A 2 -18.03 -15.50 -15.48
N ASP A 3 -17.94 -14.89 -16.66
CA ASP A 3 -16.78 -14.21 -17.19
C ASP A 3 -16.30 -13.16 -16.19
N ALA A 4 -15.14 -13.41 -15.57
CA ALA A 4 -14.49 -12.45 -14.68
C ALA A 4 -13.86 -11.39 -15.58
N THR A 5 -14.61 -10.31 -15.83
CA THR A 5 -14.10 -9.05 -16.36
C THR A 5 -12.80 -8.72 -15.63
N GLU A 6 -11.65 -8.73 -16.34
CA GLU A 6 -10.30 -8.33 -15.90
C GLU A 6 -10.24 -7.93 -14.42
N SER A 7 -10.04 -8.94 -13.56
CA SER A 7 -10.00 -8.74 -12.11
C SER A 7 -9.01 -7.64 -11.78
N ASN A 8 -9.49 -6.54 -11.20
CA ASN A 8 -8.73 -5.36 -10.80
C ASN A 8 -7.52 -5.77 -9.92
N ASN A 9 -6.38 -6.02 -10.56
CA ASN A 9 -5.14 -6.51 -9.92
C ASN A 9 -4.41 -5.36 -9.22
N VAL A 10 -5.02 -4.87 -8.13
CA VAL A 10 -4.42 -3.86 -7.27
C VAL A 10 -3.45 -4.54 -6.32
N LEU A 11 -2.18 -4.13 -6.37
CA LEU A 11 -1.18 -4.56 -5.39
C LEU A 11 -0.98 -3.48 -4.33
N ILE A 12 -1.12 -3.89 -3.06
CA ILE A 12 -1.08 -3.01 -1.89
C ILE A 12 0.23 -3.26 -1.14
N TYR A 13 0.94 -2.19 -0.81
CA TYR A 13 2.22 -2.26 -0.12
C TYR A 13 2.17 -1.38 1.13
N ALA A 14 2.26 -2.01 2.29
CA ALA A 14 2.26 -1.32 3.58
C ALA A 14 3.66 -1.02 4.08
N CYS A 15 3.80 0.11 4.79
CA CYS A 15 4.99 0.42 5.57
C CYS A 15 5.26 -0.67 6.61
N SER A 16 6.49 -1.20 6.64
CA SER A 16 6.90 -2.27 7.56
C SER A 16 7.80 -1.77 8.72
N GLY A 17 7.65 -0.50 9.13
CA GLY A 17 8.41 0.07 10.25
C GLY A 17 7.87 -0.34 11.63
N GLY A 18 8.61 -0.03 12.70
CA GLY A 18 8.21 -0.31 14.09
C GLY A 18 7.51 0.85 14.80
N SER A 19 6.58 1.54 14.14
CA SER A 19 5.90 2.74 14.68
C SER A 19 4.38 2.66 14.49
N ASN A 20 3.61 3.47 15.22
CA ASN A 20 2.15 3.56 15.08
C ASN A 20 1.69 3.74 13.62
N VAL A 21 2.36 4.59 12.83
CA VAL A 21 2.03 4.80 11.41
C VAL A 21 2.27 3.57 10.54
N ALA A 22 3.20 2.69 10.91
CA ALA A 22 3.43 1.45 10.17
C ALA A 22 2.38 0.40 10.53
N GLU A 23 2.00 0.32 11.81
CA GLU A 23 0.87 -0.50 12.24
C GLU A 23 -0.44 -0.05 11.56
N ALA A 24 -0.70 1.26 11.50
CA ALA A 24 -1.87 1.80 10.80
C ALA A 24 -1.85 1.43 9.30
N ALA A 25 -0.68 1.51 8.65
CA ALA A 25 -0.50 1.07 7.26
C ALA A 25 -0.84 -0.41 7.06
N ASP A 26 -0.27 -1.29 7.89
CA ASP A 26 -0.45 -2.74 7.79
C ASP A 26 -1.90 -3.13 8.04
N GLN A 27 -2.53 -2.61 9.11
CA GLN A 27 -3.91 -2.95 9.42
C GLN A 27 -4.89 -2.43 8.37
N ALA A 28 -4.71 -1.20 7.86
CA ALA A 28 -5.53 -0.68 6.77
C ALA A 28 -5.35 -1.50 5.48
N ALA A 29 -4.12 -1.89 5.13
CA ALA A 29 -3.86 -2.73 3.97
C ALA A 29 -4.51 -4.12 4.07
N ARG A 30 -4.53 -4.71 5.27
CA ARG A 30 -5.23 -5.98 5.53
C ARG A 30 -6.73 -5.86 5.35
N GLN A 31 -7.34 -4.81 5.91
CA GLN A 31 -8.77 -4.56 5.74
C GLN A 31 -9.14 -4.40 4.26
N LEU A 32 -8.37 -3.63 3.48
CA LEU A 32 -8.58 -3.52 2.04
C LEU A 32 -8.48 -4.86 1.30
N ALA A 33 -7.54 -5.72 1.71
CA ALA A 33 -7.39 -7.05 1.15
C ALA A 33 -8.56 -7.99 1.52
N GLU A 34 -9.04 -7.93 2.76
CA GLU A 34 -10.22 -8.65 3.24
C GLU A 34 -11.50 -8.21 2.51
N GLU A 35 -11.61 -6.93 2.18
CA GLU A 35 -12.69 -6.35 1.37
C GLU A 35 -12.61 -6.71 -0.13
N GLY A 36 -11.53 -7.38 -0.56
CA GLY A 36 -11.32 -7.74 -1.96
C GLY A 36 -10.94 -6.56 -2.88
N ILE A 37 -10.53 -5.42 -2.31
CA ILE A 37 -10.12 -4.22 -3.07
C ILE A 37 -8.77 -4.43 -3.77
N GLY A 38 -7.91 -5.28 -3.20
CA GLY A 38 -6.61 -5.62 -3.76
C GLY A 38 -5.94 -6.74 -2.98
N SER A 39 -4.68 -6.99 -3.27
CA SER A 39 -3.88 -7.98 -2.55
C SER A 39 -2.61 -7.34 -2.00
N MET A 40 -2.30 -7.62 -0.73
CA MET A 40 -1.02 -7.22 -0.17
C MET A 40 0.14 -7.91 -0.90
N PHE A 41 1.21 -7.17 -1.17
CA PHE A 41 2.38 -7.69 -1.88
C PHE A 41 3.70 -7.30 -1.22
N CYS A 42 4.74 -8.10 -1.46
CA CYS A 42 6.00 -7.98 -0.75
C CYS A 42 6.89 -6.85 -1.30
N MET A 43 6.91 -5.71 -0.61
CA MET A 43 7.78 -4.58 -0.97
C MET A 43 9.28 -4.93 -0.86
N ALA A 44 9.67 -5.76 0.12
CA ALA A 44 11.06 -6.18 0.28
C ALA A 44 11.54 -7.00 -0.92
N GLY A 45 10.70 -7.89 -1.47
CA GLY A 45 11.03 -8.68 -2.65
C GLY A 45 11.14 -7.83 -3.93
N VAL A 46 10.32 -6.78 -4.05
CA VAL A 46 10.44 -5.78 -5.12
C VAL A 46 11.73 -4.98 -4.96
N GLY A 47 12.04 -4.50 -3.76
CA GLY A 47 13.26 -3.74 -3.46
C GLY A 47 14.55 -4.54 -3.67
N ALA A 48 14.52 -5.84 -3.39
CA ALA A 48 15.61 -6.78 -3.67
C ALA A 48 15.69 -7.21 -5.15
N ALA A 49 14.86 -6.64 -6.02
CA ALA A 49 14.78 -6.94 -7.45
C ALA A 49 14.60 -8.43 -7.77
N ILE A 50 13.84 -9.16 -6.94
CA ILE A 50 13.57 -10.58 -7.18
C ILE A 50 12.73 -10.71 -8.47
N PRO A 51 13.19 -11.43 -9.51
CA PRO A 51 12.55 -11.42 -10.83
C PRO A 51 11.07 -11.79 -10.83
N SER A 52 10.68 -12.80 -10.04
CA SER A 52 9.29 -13.24 -9.93
C SER A 52 8.39 -12.20 -9.23
N MET A 53 8.96 -11.40 -8.33
CA MET A 53 8.23 -10.33 -7.64
C MET A 53 8.06 -9.12 -8.56
N LEU A 54 9.13 -8.71 -9.26
CA LEU A 54 9.06 -7.64 -10.27
C LEU A 54 8.09 -7.97 -11.41
N GLY A 55 8.13 -9.20 -11.91
CA GLY A 55 7.25 -9.66 -12.98
C GLY A 55 5.77 -9.62 -12.61
N LYS A 56 5.43 -9.87 -11.34
CA LYS A 56 4.06 -9.71 -10.83
C LYS A 56 3.73 -8.23 -10.60
N ALA A 57 4.62 -7.49 -9.95
CA ALA A 57 4.40 -6.08 -9.59
C ALA A 57 4.17 -5.19 -10.83
N ARG A 58 4.89 -5.43 -11.92
CA ARG A 58 4.75 -4.67 -13.17
C ARG A 58 3.48 -4.99 -13.97
N LYS A 59 2.74 -6.05 -13.60
CA LYS A 59 1.45 -6.42 -14.20
C LYS A 59 0.27 -5.96 -13.34
N ALA A 60 0.51 -5.21 -12.28
CA ALA A 60 -0.56 -4.64 -11.46
C ALA A 60 -1.34 -3.61 -12.28
N SER A 61 -2.67 -3.65 -12.21
CA SER A 61 -3.51 -2.60 -12.79
C SER A 61 -3.37 -1.29 -12.02
N ARG A 62 -3.14 -1.39 -10.70
CA ARG A 62 -2.84 -0.26 -9.81
C ARG A 62 -1.83 -0.69 -8.74
N THR A 63 -0.95 0.22 -8.35
CA THR A 63 0.04 0.01 -7.28
C THR A 63 -0.29 0.96 -6.14
N LEU A 64 -0.81 0.47 -5.02
CA LEU A 64 -1.08 1.30 -3.84
C LEU A 64 0.06 1.19 -2.84
N ILE A 65 0.72 2.31 -2.55
CA ILE A 65 1.78 2.42 -1.55
C ILE A 65 1.26 3.19 -0.34
N LEU A 66 1.29 2.55 0.83
CA LEU A 66 0.98 3.17 2.12
C LEU A 66 2.29 3.39 2.90
N ASP A 67 2.91 4.55 2.71
CA ASP A 67 4.14 4.89 3.40
C ASP A 67 3.86 5.59 4.74
N GLY A 68 4.58 5.20 5.79
CA GLY A 68 4.32 5.71 7.13
C GLY A 68 4.90 7.10 7.40
N CYS A 69 5.91 7.56 6.66
CA CYS A 69 6.66 8.77 7.01
C CYS A 69 7.35 9.43 5.81
N PRO A 70 7.94 10.64 5.95
CA PRO A 70 8.54 11.39 4.84
C PRO A 70 9.68 10.70 4.09
N ASN A 71 10.20 9.58 4.60
CA ASN A 71 11.21 8.79 3.89
C ASN A 71 10.69 8.18 2.58
N ASN A 72 9.37 7.95 2.47
CA ASN A 72 8.69 7.38 1.31
C ASN A 72 9.41 6.13 0.75
N CYS A 73 9.78 5.19 1.63
CA CYS A 73 10.62 4.05 1.25
C CYS A 73 9.93 3.19 0.18
N GLY A 74 8.63 2.90 0.35
CA GLY A 74 7.86 2.11 -0.60
C GLY A 74 7.74 2.81 -1.95
N ARG A 75 7.45 4.13 -1.95
CA ARG A 75 7.33 4.92 -3.18
C ARG A 75 8.65 4.98 -3.94
N ARG A 76 9.77 5.23 -3.25
CA ARG A 76 11.10 5.26 -3.87
C ARG A 76 11.45 3.92 -4.51
N ILE A 77 11.17 2.80 -3.83
CA ILE A 77 11.35 1.47 -4.41
C ILE A 77 10.47 1.30 -5.65
N ALA A 78 9.19 1.65 -5.58
CA ALA A 78 8.26 1.53 -6.70
C ALA A 78 8.71 2.34 -7.92
N GLU A 79 9.16 3.58 -7.72
CA GLU A 79 9.71 4.44 -8.77
C GLU A 79 11.00 3.86 -9.35
N THR A 80 11.97 3.46 -8.52
CA THR A 80 13.22 2.83 -8.98
C THR A 80 13.00 1.55 -9.79
N GLN A 81 12.00 0.75 -9.40
CA GLN A 81 11.68 -0.51 -10.08
C GLN A 81 10.70 -0.35 -11.26
N ASN A 82 10.28 0.89 -11.56
CA ASN A 82 9.33 1.25 -12.60
C ASN A 82 8.00 0.52 -12.46
N LEU A 83 7.43 0.52 -11.25
CA LEU A 83 6.09 -0.02 -11.05
C LEU A 83 5.03 0.92 -11.66
N PRO A 84 3.99 0.39 -12.31
CA PRO A 84 2.99 1.20 -13.00
C PRO A 84 1.91 1.70 -12.05
N HIS A 85 1.22 2.76 -12.46
CA HIS A 85 -0.03 3.25 -11.85
C HIS A 85 0.07 3.45 -10.32
N ILE A 86 1.14 4.09 -9.86
CA ILE A 86 1.39 4.33 -8.44
C ILE A 86 0.36 5.29 -7.87
N ARG A 87 -0.37 4.83 -6.86
CA ARG A 87 -1.15 5.62 -5.90
C ARG A 87 -0.41 5.58 -4.57
N HIS A 88 -0.24 6.74 -3.94
CA HIS A 88 0.61 6.86 -2.78
C HIS A 88 -0.08 7.66 -1.68
N VAL A 89 -0.19 7.05 -0.50
CA VAL A 89 -0.67 7.70 0.71
C VAL A 89 0.47 7.73 1.71
N ARG A 90 0.85 8.93 2.15
CA ARG A 90 1.77 9.11 3.28
C ARG A 90 0.98 9.39 4.55
N ILE A 91 1.05 8.46 5.50
CA ILE A 91 0.19 8.46 6.69
C ILE A 91 0.39 9.70 7.56
N THR A 92 1.62 10.23 7.67
CA THR A 92 1.88 11.47 8.40
C THR A 92 1.21 12.70 7.80
N GLU A 93 0.84 12.69 6.50
CA GLU A 93 0.09 13.79 5.88
C GLU A 93 -1.39 13.77 6.25
N LEU A 94 -1.87 12.65 6.80
CA LEU A 94 -3.21 12.54 7.36
C LEU A 94 -3.30 13.15 8.76
N GLY A 95 -2.26 13.83 9.24
CA GLY A 95 -2.19 14.39 10.60
C GLY A 95 -1.96 13.35 11.70
N ILE A 96 -1.54 12.13 11.33
CA ILE A 96 -1.18 11.08 12.28
C ILE A 96 0.32 11.20 12.58
N GLU A 97 0.67 11.72 13.75
CA GLU A 97 2.07 11.87 14.15
C GLU A 97 2.73 10.52 14.41
N LYS A 98 3.95 10.36 13.88
CA LYS A 98 4.75 9.16 14.11
C LYS A 98 5.27 9.11 15.55
N ASN A 99 5.00 8.01 16.24
CA ASN A 99 5.49 7.72 17.58
C ASN A 99 5.85 6.22 17.73
N LYS A 100 6.36 5.84 18.91
CA LYS A 100 6.78 4.46 19.24
C LYS A 100 5.64 3.58 19.76
N GLY A 101 4.43 4.11 19.88
CA GLY A 101 3.25 3.42 20.38
C GLY A 101 2.50 2.66 19.30
N ARG A 102 1.28 2.25 19.66
CA ARG A 102 0.34 1.55 18.77
C ARG A 102 -0.56 2.52 18.01
N ALA A 103 -1.03 2.12 16.84
CA ALA A 103 -2.09 2.84 16.14
C ALA A 103 -3.41 2.75 16.91
N THR A 104 -4.21 3.82 16.88
CA THR A 104 -5.60 3.76 17.34
C THR A 104 -6.51 3.23 16.24
N GLN A 105 -7.72 2.78 16.60
CA GLN A 105 -8.70 2.35 15.60
C GLN A 105 -9.12 3.50 14.66
N ALA A 106 -9.12 4.73 15.17
CA ALA A 106 -9.39 5.93 14.38
C ALA A 106 -8.26 6.20 13.37
N ASP A 107 -7.00 6.01 13.75
CA ASP A 107 -5.87 6.12 12.83
C ASP A 107 -5.98 5.11 11.69
N ILE A 108 -6.29 3.84 12.03
CA ILE A 108 -6.43 2.77 11.04
C ILE A 108 -7.57 3.09 10.06
N ALA A 109 -8.73 3.49 10.56
CA ALA A 109 -9.87 3.87 9.74
C ALA A 109 -9.52 5.05 8.81
N LYS A 110 -8.83 6.07 9.32
CA LYS A 110 -8.39 7.22 8.53
C LYS A 110 -7.44 6.84 7.40
N VAL A 111 -6.50 5.92 7.66
CA VAL A 111 -5.58 5.42 6.62
C VAL A 111 -6.34 4.60 5.58
N HIS A 112 -7.27 3.75 6.02
CA HIS A 112 -8.12 2.95 5.13
C HIS A 112 -8.96 3.84 4.20
N ASP A 113 -9.65 4.85 4.73
CA ASP A 113 -10.46 5.78 3.94
C ASP A 113 -9.61 6.53 2.91
N ALA A 114 -8.44 7.02 3.33
CA ALA A 114 -7.50 7.71 2.44
C ALA A 114 -6.97 6.78 1.33
N ALA A 115 -6.70 5.51 1.65
CA ALA A 115 -6.27 4.51 0.69
C ALA A 115 -7.35 4.18 -0.34
N ARG A 116 -8.62 4.07 0.08
CA ARG A 116 -9.76 3.90 -0.82
C ARG A 116 -9.93 5.11 -1.73
N ALA A 117 -9.83 6.32 -1.19
CA ALA A 117 -9.92 7.55 -1.97
C ALA A 117 -8.81 7.63 -3.03
N ALA A 118 -7.56 7.35 -2.66
CA ALA A 118 -6.44 7.33 -3.60
C ALA A 118 -6.60 6.29 -4.73
N LEU A 119 -7.31 5.18 -4.46
CA LEU A 119 -7.65 4.19 -5.47
C LEU A 119 -8.86 4.56 -6.33
N ALA A 120 -9.67 5.55 -5.96
CA ALA A 120 -10.82 6.01 -6.72
C ALA A 120 -10.49 7.14 -7.71
N GLU A 121 -9.34 7.80 -7.54
CA GLU A 121 -8.82 8.80 -8.49
C GLU A 121 -8.36 8.11 -9.79
N ASP A 122 -8.73 8.67 -10.94
CA ASP A 122 -8.39 8.18 -12.29
C ASP A 122 -7.04 8.69 -12.79
#